data_AF-A0A5N8HM62-F1
#
_entry.id   AF-A0A5N8HM62-F1
#
_cell.length_a   1.000
_cell.length_b   1.000
_cell.length_c   1.000
_cell.angle_alpha   90.00
_cell.angle_beta   90.00
_cell.angle_gamma   90.00
#
_symmetry.space_group_name_H-M   'P 1'
#
loop_
_entity.id
_entity.type
_entity.pdbx_description
1 polymer ?
#
loop_
_entity_poly.entity_id
_entity_poly.type
_entity_poly.pdbx_seq_one_letter_code
_entity_poly.pdbx_strand_id
1 'polypeptide(L)'
;MPQSLPDTTPPKRRFRWPTGMPQLAALLLVLLVDSLVAPHFWQVVLQDGRLFGSPIDILNRAAPVALLAIGMTLVIATGGIDLSVGAVMAIAGATTAAMTVAGFSLPIVLLSALGTGILAGLWNGILV
;
A
#
# COMPACT_ATOMS: atom_id res chain seq x y z
N MET A 1 35.06 49.00 22.11
CA MET A 1 34.33 47.73 21.87
C MET A 1 33.16 48.06 20.94
N PRO A 2 33.14 47.59 19.68
CA PRO A 2 32.03 47.87 18.78
C PRO A 2 30.84 47.00 19.19
N GLN A 3 29.72 47.64 19.52
CA GLN A 3 28.45 46.96 19.79
C GLN A 3 27.93 46.38 18.48
N SER A 4 27.89 45.05 18.39
CA SER A 4 27.23 44.35 17.29
C SER A 4 25.74 44.69 17.31
N LEU A 5 25.24 45.26 16.23
CA LEU A 5 23.82 45.57 16.04
C LEU A 5 22.97 44.30 16.22
N PRO A 6 21.81 44.37 16.91
CA PRO A 6 20.91 43.23 17.03
C PRO A 6 20.34 42.86 15.66
N ASP A 7 20.45 41.59 15.29
CA ASP A 7 19.83 41.01 14.09
C ASP A 7 18.31 41.23 14.13
N THR A 8 17.80 42.10 13.27
CA THR A 8 16.37 42.47 13.17
C THR A 8 15.67 41.82 11.99
N THR A 9 16.25 40.80 11.36
CA THR A 9 15.58 40.07 10.27
C THR A 9 14.29 39.43 10.80
N PRO A 10 13.10 39.83 10.30
CA PRO A 10 11.85 39.23 10.73
C PRO A 10 11.88 37.73 10.40
N PRO A 11 11.36 36.86 11.28
CA PRO A 11 11.39 35.43 11.02
C PRO A 11 10.64 35.15 9.72
N LYS A 12 11.34 34.63 8.70
CA LYS A 12 10.71 34.13 7.48
C LYS A 12 9.73 33.04 7.90
N ARG A 13 8.43 33.34 7.88
CA ARG A 13 7.35 32.37 8.08
C ARG A 13 7.47 31.30 6.99
N ARG A 14 8.24 30.24 7.27
CA ARG A 14 8.21 29.02 6.47
C ARG A 14 6.82 28.45 6.64
N PHE A 15 5.99 28.59 5.59
CA PHE A 15 4.69 27.94 5.52
C PHE A 15 4.92 26.43 5.58
N ARG A 16 4.68 25.87 6.77
CA ARG A 16 4.95 24.47 7.07
C ARG A 16 3.63 23.74 6.92
N TRP A 17 3.50 23.01 5.81
CA TRP A 17 2.31 22.21 5.54
C TRP A 17 2.08 21.20 6.69
N PRO A 18 0.82 20.95 7.08
CA PRO A 18 0.48 19.91 8.04
C PRO A 18 0.98 18.53 7.59
N THR A 19 1.37 17.68 8.54
CA THR A 19 1.76 16.29 8.29
C THR A 19 0.62 15.56 7.58
N GLY A 20 0.85 15.03 6.38
CA GLY A 20 -0.17 14.32 5.59
C GLY A 20 -0.78 15.11 4.42
N MET A 21 -0.61 16.43 4.38
CA MET A 21 -1.19 17.26 3.29
C MET A 21 -0.57 17.00 1.91
N PRO A 22 0.74 16.77 1.76
CA PRO A 22 1.31 16.41 0.47
C PRO A 22 0.72 15.13 -0.11
N GLN A 23 0.42 14.13 0.73
CA GLN A 23 -0.16 12.86 0.33
C GLN A 23 -1.60 13.03 -0.15
N LEU A 24 -2.41 13.81 0.58
CA LEU A 24 -3.78 14.14 0.16
C LEU A 24 -3.79 14.96 -1.13
N ALA A 25 -2.89 15.93 -1.26
CA ALA A 25 -2.75 16.71 -2.48
C ALA A 25 -2.35 15.83 -3.68
N ALA A 26 -1.41 14.90 -3.49
CA ALA A 26 -1.01 13.94 -4.52
C ALA A 26 -2.18 13.02 -4.91
N LEU A 27 -2.94 12.49 -3.94
CA LEU A 27 -4.12 11.66 -4.19
C LEU A 27 -5.18 12.43 -5.00
N LEU A 28 -5.51 13.66 -4.58
CA LEU A 28 -6.47 14.51 -5.28
C LEU A 28 -6.00 14.85 -6.69
N LEU A 29 -4.71 15.11 -6.87
CA LEU A 29 -4.13 15.38 -8.18
C LEU A 29 -4.24 14.16 -9.10
N VAL A 30 -3.91 12.97 -8.61
CA VAL A 30 -4.03 11.72 -9.38
C VAL A 30 -5.48 11.47 -9.77
N LEU A 31 -6.42 11.56 -8.82
CA LEU A 31 -7.85 11.39 -9.09
C LEU A 31 -8.39 12.42 -10.08
N LEU A 32 -7.92 13.66 -10.02
CA LEU A 32 -8.29 14.70 -10.97
C LEU A 32 -7.78 14.35 -12.37
N VAL A 33 -6.51 13.99 -12.50
CA VAL A 33 -5.92 13.58 -13.79
C VAL A 33 -6.67 12.38 -14.37
N ASP A 34 -6.91 11.35 -13.57
CA ASP A 34 -7.64 10.16 -14.00
C ASP A 34 -9.07 10.49 -14.44
N SER A 35 -9.74 11.40 -13.73
CA SER A 35 -11.08 11.85 -14.10
C SER A 35 -11.14 12.62 -15.43
N LEU A 36 -10.05 13.31 -15.80
CA LEU A 36 -9.96 14.07 -17.05
C LEU A 36 -9.52 13.18 -18.23
N VAL A 37 -8.68 12.19 -17.98
CA VAL A 37 -8.13 11.29 -19.01
C VAL A 37 -9.10 10.15 -19.33
N ALA A 38 -9.81 9.61 -18.33
CA ALA A 38 -10.73 8.49 -18.50
C ALA A 38 -12.21 8.97 -18.41
N PRO A 39 -12.93 9.09 -19.55
CA PRO A 39 -14.28 9.68 -19.61
C PRO A 39 -15.37 8.90 -18.85
N HIS A 40 -15.06 7.73 -18.29
CA HIS A 40 -15.95 6.91 -17.47
C HIS A 40 -15.31 6.51 -16.13
N PHE A 41 -14.30 7.25 -15.66
CA PHE A 41 -13.56 6.90 -14.45
C PHE A 41 -14.46 6.71 -13.21
N TRP A 42 -15.52 7.51 -13.08
CA TRP A 42 -16.43 7.42 -11.94
C TRP A 42 -17.63 6.50 -12.17
N GLN A 43 -17.70 5.84 -13.33
CA GLN A 43 -18.83 4.99 -13.66
C GLN A 43 -18.74 3.67 -12.88
N VAL A 44 -19.81 3.35 -12.16
CA VAL A 44 -19.98 2.06 -11.48
C VAL A 44 -21.19 1.36 -12.09
N VAL A 45 -20.98 0.16 -12.61
CA VAL A 45 -22.01 -0.66 -13.27
C VAL A 45 -22.22 -1.94 -12.46
N LEU A 46 -23.47 -2.31 -12.22
CA LEU A 46 -23.82 -3.61 -11.66
C LEU A 46 -24.08 -4.58 -12.82
N GLN A 47 -23.24 -5.59 -12.97
CA GLN A 47 -23.38 -6.64 -13.99
C GLN A 47 -23.31 -8.01 -13.32
N ASP A 48 -24.26 -8.90 -13.60
CA ASP A 48 -24.33 -10.25 -13.04
C ASP A 48 -24.22 -10.30 -11.49
N GLY A 49 -24.80 -9.31 -10.81
CA GLY A 49 -24.77 -9.18 -9.35
C GLY A 49 -23.44 -8.69 -8.77
N ARG A 50 -22.49 -8.25 -9.61
CA ARG A 50 -21.19 -7.72 -9.20
C ARG A 50 -21.02 -6.28 -9.65
N LEU A 51 -20.37 -5.48 -8.80
CA LEU A 51 -20.02 -4.09 -9.12
C LEU A 51 -18.75 -4.07 -9.95
N PHE A 52 -18.77 -3.28 -11.02
CA PHE A 52 -17.67 -3.04 -11.94
C PHE A 52 -17.46 -1.55 -12.14
N GLY A 53 -16.25 -1.17 -12.53
CA GLY A 53 -15.87 0.23 -12.78
C GLY A 53 -14.51 0.54 -12.18
N SER A 54 -13.85 1.57 -12.70
CA SER A 54 -12.51 1.98 -12.25
C SER A 54 -12.41 2.17 -10.73
N PRO A 55 -13.39 2.77 -10.01
CA PRO A 55 -13.28 2.93 -8.56
C PRO A 55 -13.33 1.59 -7.82
N ILE A 56 -14.15 0.66 -8.31
CA ILE A 56 -14.29 -0.69 -7.75
C ILE A 56 -13.01 -1.49 -7.99
N ASP A 57 -12.43 -1.38 -9.19
CA ASP A 57 -11.17 -2.04 -9.53
C ASP A 57 -10.00 -1.50 -8.69
N ILE A 58 -9.96 -0.19 -8.45
CA ILE A 58 -8.97 0.43 -7.55
C ILE A 58 -9.12 -0.14 -6.13
N LEU A 59 -10.34 -0.22 -5.59
CA LEU A 59 -10.59 -0.80 -4.27
C LEU A 59 -10.21 -2.28 -4.21
N ASN A 60 -10.56 -3.07 -5.22
CA ASN A 60 -10.19 -4.48 -5.30
C ASN A 60 -8.67 -4.69 -5.36
N ARG A 61 -7.95 -3.84 -6.10
CA ARG A 61 -6.48 -3.87 -6.15
C ARG A 61 -5.82 -3.31 -4.89
N ALA A 62 -6.49 -2.42 -4.18
CA ALA A 62 -6.03 -1.88 -2.90
C ALA A 62 -6.23 -2.87 -1.74
N ALA A 63 -7.20 -3.79 -1.83
CA ALA A 63 -7.53 -4.70 -0.73
C ALA A 63 -6.33 -5.56 -0.25
N PRO A 64 -5.50 -6.17 -1.12
CA PRO A 64 -4.29 -6.89 -0.68
C PRO A 64 -3.30 -5.98 0.05
N VAL A 65 -3.11 -4.75 -0.44
CA VAL A 65 -2.17 -3.77 0.16
C VAL A 65 -2.70 -3.27 1.50
N ALA A 66 -4.00 -3.05 1.63
CA ALA A 66 -4.63 -2.68 2.90
C ALA A 66 -4.49 -3.79 3.95
N LEU A 67 -4.70 -5.05 3.55
CA LEU A 67 -4.52 -6.20 4.43
C LEU A 67 -3.05 -6.35 4.86
N LEU A 68 -2.12 -6.15 3.94
CA LEU A 68 -0.68 -6.09 4.23
C LEU A 68 -0.35 -4.97 5.22
N ALA A 69 -0.90 -3.77 5.04
CA ALA A 69 -0.65 -2.62 5.90
C ALA A 69 -1.05 -2.85 7.37
N ILE A 70 -2.11 -3.63 7.61
CA ILE A 70 -2.49 -4.06 8.96
C ILE A 70 -1.37 -4.89 9.58
N GLY A 71 -0.83 -5.88 8.85
CA GLY A 71 0.30 -6.70 9.32
C GLY A 71 1.56 -5.88 9.55
N MET A 72 1.91 -4.97 8.63
CA MET A 72 3.06 -4.08 8.77
C MET A 72 2.95 -3.15 9.99
N THR A 73 1.73 -2.74 10.37
CA THR A 73 1.51 -1.92 11.56
C THR A 73 1.96 -2.63 12.83
N LEU A 74 1.70 -3.94 12.96
CA LEU A 74 2.14 -4.74 14.09
C LEU A 74 3.67 -4.86 14.15
N VAL A 75 4.31 -5.08 13.00
CA VAL A 75 5.79 -5.18 12.89
C VAL A 75 6.49 -3.86 13.24
N ILE A 76 5.93 -2.74 12.77
CA ILE A 76 6.45 -1.41 13.10
C ILE A 76 6.25 -1.09 14.58
N ALA A 77 5.10 -1.48 15.15
CA ALA A 77 4.82 -1.30 16.57
C ALA A 77 5.80 -2.07 17.48
N THR A 78 6.35 -3.19 17.03
CA THR A 78 7.41 -3.94 17.74
C THR A 78 8.80 -3.33 17.56
N GLY A 79 8.93 -2.19 16.87
CA GLY A 79 10.20 -1.48 16.67
C GLY A 79 11.03 -1.98 15.48
N GLY A 80 10.49 -2.90 14.68
CA GLY A 80 11.14 -3.39 13.46
C GLY A 80 10.77 -2.55 12.24
N ILE A 81 11.74 -2.25 11.37
CA ILE A 81 11.47 -1.74 10.02
C ILE A 81 11.75 -2.88 9.06
N ASP A 82 10.75 -3.71 8.81
CA ASP A 82 10.95 -4.91 8.02
C ASP A 82 10.36 -4.81 6.62
N LEU A 83 11.23 -4.84 5.62
CA LEU A 83 10.87 -4.85 4.20
C LEU A 83 10.41 -6.25 3.74
N SER A 84 10.71 -7.30 4.51
CA SER A 84 10.46 -8.68 4.12
C SER A 84 8.96 -9.03 4.06
N VAL A 85 8.07 -8.29 4.73
CA VAL A 85 6.63 -8.54 4.69
C VAL A 85 6.11 -8.47 3.24
N GLY A 86 6.67 -7.55 2.45
CA GLY A 86 6.42 -7.48 1.01
C GLY A 86 7.01 -8.66 0.23
N ALA A 87 8.19 -9.16 0.63
CA ALA A 87 8.80 -10.35 0.02
C ALA A 87 8.00 -11.62 0.33
N VAL A 88 7.49 -11.79 1.55
CA VAL A 88 6.61 -12.90 1.94
C VAL A 88 5.32 -12.86 1.13
N MET A 89 4.72 -11.67 0.94
CA MET A 89 3.56 -11.48 0.06
C MET A 89 3.87 -11.89 -1.39
N ALA A 90 5.03 -11.48 -1.91
CA ALA A 90 5.47 -11.83 -3.26
C ALA A 90 5.69 -13.34 -3.44
N ILE A 91 6.30 -14.01 -2.45
CA ILE A 91 6.49 -15.46 -2.44
C ILE A 91 5.14 -16.17 -2.44
N ALA A 92 4.21 -15.80 -1.55
CA ALA A 92 2.88 -16.41 -1.49
C ALA A 92 2.09 -16.21 -2.81
N GLY A 93 2.20 -15.01 -3.41
CA GLY A 93 1.61 -14.72 -4.72
C GLY A 93 2.23 -15.52 -5.86
N ALA A 94 3.56 -15.65 -5.88
CA ALA A 94 4.27 -16.46 -6.86
C ALA A 94 3.92 -17.95 -6.72
N THR A 95 3.82 -18.48 -5.49
CA THR A 95 3.35 -19.84 -5.23
C THR A 95 1.94 -20.05 -5.75
N THR A 96 1.02 -19.11 -5.47
CA THR A 96 -0.36 -19.16 -5.98
C THR A 96 -0.39 -19.24 -7.50
N ALA A 97 0.37 -18.36 -8.18
CA ALA A 97 0.45 -18.33 -9.63
C ALA A 97 1.05 -19.61 -10.20
N ALA A 98 2.17 -20.08 -9.65
CA ALA A 98 2.85 -21.29 -10.11
C ALA A 98 1.96 -22.53 -9.98
N MET A 99 1.29 -22.69 -8.84
CA MET A 99 0.40 -23.83 -8.60
C MET A 99 -0.87 -23.77 -9.46
N THR A 100 -1.39 -22.56 -9.71
CA THR A 100 -2.52 -22.38 -10.63
C THR A 100 -2.14 -22.74 -12.07
N VAL A 101 -0.98 -22.28 -12.55
CA VAL A 101 -0.47 -22.59 -13.89
C VAL A 101 -0.17 -24.08 -14.04
N ALA A 102 0.28 -24.74 -12.98
CA ALA A 102 0.48 -26.19 -12.93
C ALA A 102 -0.82 -27.01 -12.93
N GLY A 103 -1.99 -26.36 -12.88
CA GLY A 103 -3.29 -27.04 -12.98
C GLY A 103 -3.78 -27.68 -11.69
N PHE A 104 -3.22 -27.32 -10.52
CA PHE A 104 -3.71 -27.81 -9.24
C PHE A 104 -5.10 -27.26 -8.90
N SER A 105 -5.86 -28.01 -8.09
CA SER A 105 -7.18 -27.58 -7.63
C SER A 105 -7.08 -26.40 -6.67
N LEU A 106 -8.12 -25.56 -6.65
CA LEU A 106 -8.17 -24.34 -5.82
C LEU A 106 -7.80 -24.59 -4.34
N PRO A 107 -8.29 -25.65 -3.66
CA PRO A 107 -7.90 -25.91 -2.27
C PRO A 107 -6.40 -26.13 -2.11
N ILE A 108 -5.76 -26.85 -3.04
CA ILE A 108 -4.31 -27.13 -2.99
C ILE A 108 -3.52 -25.85 -3.20
N VAL A 109 -3.92 -25.03 -4.17
CA VAL A 109 -3.30 -23.72 -4.43
C VAL A 109 -3.35 -22.86 -3.17
N LEU A 110 -4.52 -22.73 -2.55
CA LEU A 110 -4.69 -21.93 -1.33
C LEU A 110 -3.86 -22.45 -0.16
N LEU A 111 -3.88 -23.76 0.09
CA LEU A 111 -3.09 -24.38 1.17
C LEU A 111 -1.59 -24.20 0.95
N SER A 112 -1.11 -24.33 -0.29
CA SER A 112 0.30 -24.12 -0.62
C SER A 112 0.75 -22.67 -0.45
N ALA A 113 -0.09 -21.71 -0.85
CA ALA A 113 0.19 -20.28 -0.68
C ALA A 113 0.20 -19.88 0.80
N LEU A 114 -0.76 -20.36 1.59
CA LEU A 114 -0.80 -20.15 3.03
C LEU A 114 0.39 -20.81 3.72
N GLY A 115 0.70 -22.07 3.37
CA GLY A 115 1.82 -22.80 3.95
C GLY A 115 3.16 -22.10 3.67
N THR A 116 3.41 -21.71 2.43
CA THR A 116 4.64 -20.98 2.06
C THR A 116 4.72 -19.61 2.73
N GLY A 117 3.62 -18.87 2.80
CA GLY A 117 3.54 -17.59 3.49
C GLY A 117 3.81 -17.70 5.00
N ILE A 118 3.23 -18.69 5.68
CA ILE A 118 3.45 -18.95 7.10
C ILE A 118 4.91 -19.34 7.36
N LEU A 119 5.47 -20.25 6.58
CA LEU A 119 6.85 -20.70 6.75
C LEU A 119 7.85 -19.55 6.55
N ALA A 120 7.68 -18.77 5.47
CA ALA A 120 8.54 -17.62 5.20
C ALA A 120 8.36 -16.51 6.25
N GLY A 121 7.13 -16.26 6.70
CA GLY A 121 6.82 -15.29 7.74
C GLY A 121 7.40 -15.66 9.11
N LEU A 122 7.29 -16.93 9.51
CA LEU A 122 7.88 -17.44 10.74
C LEU A 122 9.41 -17.37 10.71
N TRP A 123 10.01 -17.78 9.60
CA TRP A 123 11.46 -17.68 9.41
C TRP A 123 11.93 -16.24 9.60
N ASN A 124 11.22 -15.31 8.97
CA ASN A 124 11.55 -13.91 9.05
C ASN A 124 11.31 -13.31 10.45
N GLY A 125 10.22 -13.68 11.14
CA GLY A 125 9.95 -13.25 12.51
C GLY A 125 10.93 -13.80 13.56
N ILE A 126 11.73 -14.82 13.23
CA ILE A 126 12.84 -15.29 14.07
C ILE A 126 14.11 -14.43 13.84
N LEU A 127 14.28 -13.89 12.64
CA LEU A 127 15.48 -13.15 12.24
C LEU A 127 15.45 -11.67 12.64
N VAL A 128 14.26 -11.09 12.79
CA VAL A 128 14.02 -9.69 13.15
C VAL A 128 13.75 -9.58 14.64
#